data_AF-A0A9Q0RPE4-F1
#
_entry.id   AF-A0A9Q0RPE4-F1
#
_cell.length_a   1.000
_cell.length_b   1.000
_cell.length_c   1.000
_cell.angle_alpha   90.00
_cell.angle_beta   90.00
_cell.angle_gamma   90.00
#
_symmetry.space_group_name_H-M   'P 1'
#
loop_
_entity.id
_entity.type
_entity.pdbx_description
1 polymer ?
#
loop_
_entity_poly.entity_id
_entity_poly.type
_entity_poly.pdbx_seq_one_letter_code
_entity_poly.pdbx_strand_id
1 'polypeptide(L)'
;MRNYIRIYRTVWRDLDRYRRFYINCLRSILIQNRIIGYLLMVNLICFTPVNAFLIWSIIFGGIEFITSLLIIGVIIAQMTYIFGIHLLVVQYPKRIHLSSKILIAINSRMITSSIRIQERIRLTNDIMAINVTNRYGITYGTTQLVTAGTFLKQLLAFGNVRLYLNEYNRY
;
A
#
# COMPACT_ATOMS: atom_id res chain seq x y z
N MET A 1 -41.99 12.88 17.77
CA MET A 1 -41.59 13.42 16.44
C MET A 1 -40.26 14.19 16.43
N ARG A 2 -40.00 15.15 17.34
CA ARG A 2 -38.75 15.96 17.33
C ARG A 2 -37.43 15.15 17.40
N ASN A 3 -37.38 14.08 18.20
CA ASN A 3 -36.18 13.23 18.30
C ASN A 3 -35.84 12.47 17.00
N TYR A 4 -36.86 12.05 16.24
CA TYR A 4 -36.66 11.34 14.97
C TYR A 4 -36.01 12.24 13.91
N ILE A 5 -36.47 13.48 13.80
CA ILE A 5 -35.91 14.46 12.85
C ILE A 5 -34.45 14.78 13.21
N ARG A 6 -34.11 14.84 14.50
CA ARG A 6 -32.75 15.10 14.98
C ARG A 6 -31.80 13.93 14.67
N ILE A 7 -32.24 12.69 14.91
CA ILE A 7 -31.46 11.48 14.61
C ILE A 7 -31.22 11.39 13.10
N TYR A 8 -32.26 11.58 12.29
CA TYR A 8 -32.17 11.56 10.83
C TYR A 8 -31.15 12.57 10.30
N ARG A 9 -31.24 13.85 10.71
CA ARG A 9 -30.28 14.89 10.29
C ARG A 9 -28.84 14.55 10.69
N THR A 10 -28.64 13.95 11.86
CA THR A 10 -27.31 13.58 12.35
C THR A 10 -26.70 12.47 11.50
N VAL A 11 -27.49 11.43 11.20
CA VAL A 11 -27.07 10.31 10.35
C VAL A 11 -26.67 10.79 8.95
N TRP A 12 -27.49 11.65 8.32
CA TRP A 12 -27.17 12.19 6.98
C TRP A 12 -25.91 13.05 6.96
N ARG A 13 -25.71 13.87 8.00
CA ARG A 13 -24.50 14.68 8.12
C ARG A 13 -23.25 13.81 8.29
N ASP A 14 -23.36 12.73 9.07
CA ASP A 14 -22.25 11.80 9.30
C ASP A 14 -21.94 10.98 8.05
N LEU A 15 -22.97 10.58 7.28
CA LEU A 15 -22.82 9.92 5.98
C LEU A 15 -22.15 10.81 4.94
N ASP A 16 -22.57 12.06 4.85
CA ASP A 16 -22.00 13.03 3.91
C ASP A 16 -20.54 13.37 4.27
N ARG A 17 -20.24 13.50 5.58
CA ARG A 17 -18.86 13.62 6.08
C ARG A 17 -18.03 12.39 5.72
N TYR A 18 -18.57 11.19 5.93
CA TYR A 18 -17.90 9.94 5.58
C TYR A 18 -17.60 9.87 4.07
N ARG A 19 -18.58 10.16 3.21
CA ARG A 19 -18.41 10.15 1.74
C ARG A 19 -17.31 11.09 1.29
N ARG A 20 -17.31 12.33 1.78
CA ARG A 20 -16.23 13.28 1.47
C ARG A 20 -14.87 12.76 1.91
N PHE A 21 -14.76 12.22 3.12
CA PHE A 21 -13.52 11.66 3.62
C PHE A 21 -13.04 10.48 2.77
N TYR A 22 -13.94 9.54 2.45
CA TYR A 22 -13.65 8.37 1.62
C TYR A 22 -13.19 8.76 0.21
N ILE A 23 -13.90 9.67 -0.47
CA ILE A 23 -13.52 10.18 -1.80
C ILE A 23 -12.14 10.86 -1.74
N ASN A 24 -11.87 11.65 -0.70
CA ASN A 24 -10.58 12.30 -0.52
C ASN A 24 -9.44 11.30 -0.28
N CYS A 25 -9.69 10.22 0.47
CA CYS A 25 -8.74 9.12 0.63
C CYS A 25 -8.50 8.40 -0.70
N LEU A 26 -9.56 8.05 -1.44
CA LEU A 26 -9.45 7.38 -2.73
C LEU A 26 -8.67 8.23 -3.73
N ARG A 27 -9.00 9.53 -3.83
CA ARG A 27 -8.29 10.49 -4.68
C ARG A 27 -6.82 10.60 -4.30
N SER A 28 -6.51 10.68 -3.00
CA SER A 28 -5.13 10.71 -2.51
C SER A 28 -4.35 9.47 -2.95
N ILE A 29 -4.97 8.28 -2.87
CA ILE A 29 -4.33 7.03 -3.29
C ILE A 29 -4.12 6.98 -4.80
N LEU A 30 -5.10 7.42 -5.59
CA LEU A 30 -4.97 7.47 -7.05
C LEU A 30 -3.83 8.41 -7.48
N ILE A 31 -3.74 9.59 -6.87
CA ILE A 31 -2.66 10.55 -7.13
C ILE A 31 -1.31 9.95 -6.71
N GLN A 32 -1.24 9.33 -5.53
CA GLN A 32 -0.02 8.71 -5.06
C GLN A 32 0.38 7.49 -5.89
N ASN A 33 -0.56 6.71 -6.42
CA ASN A 33 -0.26 5.63 -7.36
C ASN A 33 0.42 6.13 -8.63
N ARG A 34 -0.06 7.25 -9.16
CA ARG A 34 0.52 7.85 -10.37
C ARG A 34 1.96 8.32 -10.18
N ILE A 35 2.33 8.75 -8.98
CA ILE A 35 3.66 9.31 -8.70
C ILE A 35 4.52 8.30 -7.93
N ILE A 36 4.12 8.01 -6.69
CA ILE A 36 4.86 7.15 -5.77
C ILE A 36 4.88 5.70 -6.24
N GLY A 37 3.76 5.20 -6.78
CA GLY A 37 3.67 3.83 -7.29
C GLY A 37 4.67 3.54 -8.43
N TYR A 38 4.81 4.49 -9.36
CA TYR A 38 5.79 4.40 -10.44
C TYR A 38 7.23 4.61 -9.94
N LEU A 39 7.46 5.57 -9.06
CA LEU A 39 8.79 5.78 -8.46
C LEU A 39 9.27 4.54 -7.71
N LEU A 40 8.41 3.89 -6.92
CA LEU A 40 8.73 2.64 -6.25
C LEU A 40 9.04 1.51 -7.23
N MET A 41 8.28 1.41 -8.32
CA MET A 41 8.53 0.42 -9.37
C MET A 41 9.87 0.64 -10.05
N VAL A 42 10.19 1.89 -10.43
CA VAL A 42 11.49 2.25 -11.03
C VAL A 42 12.62 1.97 -10.06
N ASN A 43 12.47 2.33 -8.79
CA ASN A 43 13.47 2.07 -7.77
C ASN A 43 13.77 0.57 -7.62
N LEU A 44 12.74 -0.28 -7.64
CA LEU A 44 12.93 -1.73 -7.61
C LEU A 44 13.66 -2.25 -8.86
N ILE A 45 13.24 -1.81 -10.04
CA ILE A 45 13.82 -2.30 -11.31
C ILE A 45 15.26 -1.81 -11.47
N CYS A 46 15.59 -0.60 -11.03
CA CYS A 46 16.92 -0.02 -11.19
C CYS A 46 17.86 -0.38 -10.04
N PHE A 47 17.45 -0.19 -8.80
CA PHE A 47 18.36 -0.34 -7.65
C PHE A 47 18.49 -1.78 -7.17
N THR A 48 17.46 -2.62 -7.30
CA THR A 48 17.56 -4.02 -6.84
C THR A 48 18.61 -4.82 -7.64
N PRO A 49 18.67 -4.76 -8.99
CA PRO A 49 19.71 -5.46 -9.75
C PRO A 49 21.11 -4.90 -9.48
N VAL A 50 21.25 -3.58 -9.37
CA VAL A 50 22.53 -2.93 -9.08
C VAL A 50 23.05 -3.35 -7.70
N ASN A 51 22.20 -3.28 -6.67
CA ASN A 51 22.58 -3.71 -5.32
C ASN A 51 22.90 -5.20 -5.26
N ALA A 52 22.14 -6.04 -5.97
CA ALA A 52 22.43 -7.47 -6.06
C ALA A 52 23.81 -7.70 -6.70
N PHE A 53 24.12 -7.02 -7.81
CA PHE A 53 25.42 -7.12 -8.48
C PHE A 53 26.57 -6.70 -7.54
N LEU A 54 26.43 -5.54 -6.88
CA LEU A 54 27.45 -4.99 -5.99
C LEU A 54 27.73 -5.89 -4.78
N ILE A 55 26.69 -6.44 -4.15
CA ILE A 55 26.83 -7.40 -3.03
C ILE A 55 27.63 -8.63 -3.49
N TRP A 56 27.31 -9.18 -4.67
CA TRP A 56 28.03 -10.33 -5.20
C TRP A 56 29.48 -10.01 -5.55
N SER A 57 29.78 -8.84 -6.12
CA SER A 57 31.15 -8.43 -6.40
C SER A 57 32.01 -8.31 -5.12
N ILE A 58 31.39 -7.90 -4.00
CA ILE A 58 32.04 -7.91 -2.68
C ILE A 58 32.30 -9.35 -2.21
N ILE A 59 31.29 -10.23 -2.28
CA ILE A 59 31.39 -11.62 -1.80
C ILE A 59 32.50 -12.39 -2.52
N PHE A 60 32.62 -12.23 -3.85
CA PHE A 60 33.63 -12.92 -4.64
C PHE A 60 35.02 -12.24 -4.63
N GLY A 61 35.22 -11.24 -3.78
CA GLY A 61 36.54 -10.61 -3.58
C GLY A 61 37.06 -9.84 -4.79
N GLY A 62 36.17 -9.39 -5.70
CA GLY A 62 36.54 -8.65 -6.90
C GLY A 62 36.82 -7.15 -6.66
N ILE A 63 36.77 -6.70 -5.40
CA ILE A 63 36.79 -5.28 -5.02
C ILE A 63 37.66 -5.09 -3.78
N GLU A 64 38.46 -4.02 -3.75
CA GLU A 64 39.26 -3.61 -2.60
C GLU A 64 38.40 -3.32 -1.35
N PHE A 65 38.99 -3.47 -0.16
CA PHE A 65 38.28 -3.33 1.11
C PHE A 65 37.62 -1.95 1.30
N ILE A 66 38.35 -0.86 1.03
CA ILE A 66 37.83 0.51 1.19
C ILE A 66 36.65 0.74 0.24
N THR A 67 36.77 0.32 -1.02
CA THR A 67 35.71 0.41 -2.01
C THR A 67 34.49 -0.42 -1.61
N SER A 68 34.72 -1.60 -1.03
CA SER A 68 33.65 -2.46 -0.49
C SER A 68 32.87 -1.78 0.65
N LEU A 69 33.56 -1.08 1.56
CA LEU A 69 32.90 -0.33 2.64
C LEU A 69 32.02 0.81 2.08
N LEU A 70 32.51 1.56 1.08
CA LEU A 70 31.73 2.61 0.43
C LEU A 70 30.49 2.05 -0.26
N ILE A 71 30.63 0.94 -0.98
CA ILE A 71 29.53 0.26 -1.66
C ILE A 71 28.48 -0.22 -0.64
N ILE A 72 28.89 -0.81 0.49
CA ILE A 72 27.98 -1.22 1.57
C ILE A 72 27.20 -0.01 2.11
N GLY A 73 27.88 1.11 2.34
CA GLY A 73 27.24 2.36 2.77
C GLY A 73 26.16 2.83 1.78
N VAL A 74 26.45 2.78 0.48
CA VAL A 74 25.49 3.11 -0.58
C VAL A 74 24.29 2.15 -0.59
N ILE A 75 24.52 0.84 -0.48
CA ILE A 75 23.46 -0.16 -0.43
C ILE A 75 22.54 0.10 0.78
N ILE A 76 23.11 0.33 1.97
CA ILE A 76 22.34 0.63 3.17
C ILE A 76 21.49 1.88 2.97
N ALA A 77 22.07 2.98 2.46
CA ALA A 77 21.35 4.23 2.21
C ALA A 77 20.18 4.03 1.23
N GLN A 78 20.39 3.29 0.13
CA GLN A 78 19.35 2.97 -0.83
C GLN A 78 18.25 2.09 -0.23
N MET A 79 18.62 1.08 0.55
CA MET A 79 17.64 0.21 1.23
C MET A 79 16.82 0.98 2.27
N THR A 80 17.45 1.86 3.05
CA THR A 80 16.74 2.74 3.99
C THR A 80 15.75 3.65 3.28
N TYR A 81 16.13 4.24 2.15
CA TYR A 81 15.25 5.08 1.35
C TYR A 81 14.03 4.29 0.80
N ILE A 82 14.28 3.15 0.13
CA ILE A 82 13.23 2.32 -0.46
C ILE A 82 12.29 1.80 0.62
N PHE A 83 12.83 1.31 1.73
CA PHE A 83 12.05 0.80 2.86
C PHE A 83 11.26 1.90 3.57
N GLY A 84 11.85 3.09 3.75
CA GLY A 84 11.19 4.24 4.36
C GLY A 84 9.96 4.68 3.57
N ILE A 85 10.09 4.83 2.24
CA ILE A 85 8.95 5.14 1.37
C ILE A 85 7.91 4.02 1.44
N HIS A 86 8.34 2.76 1.41
CA HIS A 86 7.45 1.61 1.56
C HIS A 86 6.61 1.65 2.83
N LEU A 87 7.23 1.92 3.97
CA LEU A 87 6.54 1.99 5.25
C LEU A 87 5.51 3.10 5.28
N LEU A 88 5.82 4.28 4.74
CA LEU A 88 4.87 5.38 4.62
C LEU A 88 3.67 4.99 3.75
N VAL A 89 3.95 4.31 2.65
CA VAL A 89 2.97 3.85 1.67
C VAL A 89 2.02 2.79 2.25
N VAL A 90 2.54 1.81 2.98
CA VAL A 90 1.76 0.73 3.60
C VAL A 90 0.79 1.24 4.68
N GLN A 91 0.96 2.46 5.17
CA GLN A 91 0.03 3.07 6.14
C GLN A 91 -1.27 3.61 5.51
N TYR A 92 -1.31 3.89 4.21
CA TYR A 92 -2.49 4.44 3.54
C TYR A 92 -3.73 3.52 3.58
N PRO A 93 -3.60 2.21 3.29
CA PRO A 93 -4.71 1.25 3.46
C PRO A 93 -5.32 1.29 4.87
N LYS A 94 -4.49 1.45 5.92
CA LYS A 94 -4.97 1.51 7.32
C LYS A 94 -5.94 2.67 7.55
N ARG A 95 -5.72 3.81 6.89
CA ARG A 95 -6.60 5.00 7.02
C ARG A 95 -7.98 4.78 6.39
N ILE A 96 -8.06 4.03 5.29
CA ILE A 96 -9.33 3.66 4.65
C ILE A 96 -10.09 2.66 5.52
N HIS A 97 -9.41 1.65 6.07
CA HIS A 97 -10.02 0.72 7.01
C HIS A 97 -10.47 1.41 8.32
N LEU A 98 -9.82 2.51 8.72
CA LEU A 98 -10.30 3.32 9.84
C LEU A 98 -11.68 3.96 9.55
N SER A 99 -11.91 4.37 8.30
CA SER A 99 -13.19 4.96 7.88
C SER A 99 -14.36 3.97 7.91
N SER A 100 -14.09 2.67 7.74
CA SER A 100 -15.15 1.65 7.81
C SER A 100 -15.71 1.46 9.22
N LYS A 101 -14.93 1.76 10.27
CA LYS A 101 -15.44 1.78 11.66
C LYS A 101 -16.52 2.83 11.87
N ILE A 102 -16.40 3.99 11.21
CA ILE A 102 -17.41 5.07 11.26
C ILE A 102 -18.69 4.59 10.57
N LEU A 103 -18.59 3.92 9.42
CA LEU A 103 -19.74 3.33 8.72
C LEU A 103 -20.46 2.28 9.57
N ILE A 104 -19.71 1.40 10.26
CA ILE A 104 -20.30 0.38 11.14
C ILE A 104 -21.07 1.03 12.30
N ALA A 105 -20.51 2.10 12.89
CA ALA A 105 -21.18 2.87 13.94
C ALA A 105 -22.42 3.63 13.43
N ILE A 106 -22.42 4.09 12.18
CA ILE A 106 -23.60 4.67 11.54
C ILE A 106 -24.65 3.56 11.32
N ASN A 107 -24.23 2.40 10.80
CA ASN A 107 -25.14 1.27 10.53
C ASN A 107 -25.88 0.81 11.80
N SER A 108 -25.17 0.68 12.92
CA SER A 108 -25.78 0.26 14.19
C SER A 108 -26.82 1.26 14.71
N ARG A 109 -26.61 2.57 14.50
CA ARG A 109 -27.59 3.62 14.81
C ARG A 109 -28.75 3.65 13.82
N MET A 110 -28.52 3.23 12.59
CA MET A 110 -29.59 3.12 11.60
C MET A 110 -30.55 1.99 11.97
N ILE A 111 -30.09 0.90 12.61
CA ILE A 111 -30.93 -0.24 13.06
C ILE A 111 -32.13 0.19 13.89
N THR A 112 -31.94 1.15 14.80
CA THR A 112 -32.97 1.66 15.72
C THR A 112 -33.82 2.78 15.13
N SER A 113 -33.61 3.14 13.86
CA SER A 113 -34.29 4.26 13.19
C SER A 113 -35.16 3.80 12.01
N SER A 114 -36.23 4.54 11.72
CA SER A 114 -37.19 4.28 10.63
C SER A 114 -36.64 4.65 9.23
N ILE A 115 -35.34 4.45 9.00
CA ILE A 115 -34.71 4.77 7.71
C ILE A 115 -35.09 3.71 6.68
N ARG A 116 -35.32 4.16 5.44
CA ARG A 116 -35.67 3.30 4.30
C ARG A 116 -34.69 2.14 4.15
N ILE A 117 -35.22 0.94 3.92
CA ILE A 117 -34.45 -0.29 3.73
C ILE A 117 -33.38 -0.15 2.63
N GLN A 118 -33.68 0.61 1.57
CA GLN A 118 -32.76 0.86 0.45
C GLN A 118 -31.47 1.58 0.88
N GLU A 119 -31.56 2.55 1.79
CA GLU A 119 -30.42 3.28 2.32
C GLU A 119 -29.54 2.36 3.20
N ARG A 120 -30.16 1.46 3.96
CA ARG A 120 -29.43 0.45 4.75
C ARG A 120 -28.71 -0.57 3.87
N ILE A 121 -29.36 -1.03 2.80
CA ILE A 121 -28.74 -1.95 1.83
C ILE A 121 -27.54 -1.26 1.17
N ARG A 122 -27.67 -0.01 0.72
CA ARG A 122 -26.55 0.77 0.16
C ARG A 122 -25.39 0.88 1.15
N LEU A 123 -25.67 1.26 2.39
CA LEU A 123 -24.64 1.36 3.44
C LEU A 123 -23.93 0.02 3.68
N THR A 124 -24.69 -1.06 3.71
CA THR A 124 -24.16 -2.41 3.95
C THR A 124 -23.29 -2.85 2.78
N ASN A 125 -23.70 -2.55 1.55
CA ASN A 125 -22.88 -2.76 0.35
C ASN A 125 -21.60 -1.93 0.38
N ASP A 126 -21.64 -0.68 0.83
CA ASP A 126 -20.44 0.16 1.00
C ASP A 126 -19.49 -0.42 2.06
N ILE A 127 -20.03 -0.89 3.19
CA ILE A 127 -19.25 -1.57 4.25
C ILE A 127 -18.59 -2.85 3.72
N MET A 128 -19.32 -3.66 2.96
CA MET A 128 -18.78 -4.87 2.33
C MET A 128 -17.72 -4.54 1.26
N ALA A 129 -17.98 -3.53 0.43
CA ALA A 129 -17.07 -3.08 -0.62
C ALA A 129 -15.69 -2.65 -0.07
N ILE A 130 -15.67 -2.07 1.13
CA ILE A 130 -14.47 -1.53 1.76
C ILE A 130 -13.74 -2.57 2.61
N ASN A 131 -14.47 -3.48 3.27
CA ASN A 131 -13.87 -4.45 4.18
C ASN A 131 -13.55 -5.81 3.53
N VAL A 132 -14.23 -6.18 2.44
CA VAL A 132 -14.15 -7.55 1.88
C VAL A 132 -13.57 -7.56 0.47
N THR A 133 -14.07 -6.72 -0.44
CA THR A 133 -13.81 -6.88 -1.88
C THR A 133 -12.66 -6.02 -2.42
N ASN A 134 -12.44 -4.82 -1.89
CA ASN A 134 -11.42 -3.92 -2.44
C ASN A 134 -10.25 -3.71 -1.47
N ARG A 135 -9.07 -4.24 -1.82
CA ARG A 135 -7.81 -3.84 -1.19
C ARG A 135 -7.36 -2.52 -1.81
N TYR A 136 -7.77 -1.43 -1.19
CA TYR A 136 -7.32 -0.10 -1.58
C TYR A 136 -5.93 0.17 -1.00
N GLY A 137 -5.00 0.58 -1.85
CA GLY A 137 -3.64 0.89 -1.46
C GLY A 137 -2.81 1.34 -2.63
N ILE A 138 -1.53 1.60 -2.34
CA ILE A 138 -0.60 1.99 -3.38
C ILE A 138 -0.09 0.74 -4.09
N THR A 139 0.12 0.81 -5.39
CA THR A 139 0.57 -0.28 -6.26
C THR A 139 1.91 0.03 -6.90
N TYR A 140 2.65 -1.01 -7.28
CA TYR A 140 3.81 -0.90 -8.17
C TYR A 140 3.34 -0.69 -9.61
N GLY A 141 3.18 0.58 -9.99
CA GLY A 141 2.53 0.94 -11.25
C GLY A 141 1.14 0.29 -11.33
N THR A 142 0.93 -0.58 -12.31
CA THR A 142 -0.36 -1.24 -12.58
C THR A 142 -0.51 -2.65 -12.02
N THR A 143 0.55 -3.22 -11.42
CA THR A 143 0.65 -4.70 -11.33
C THR A 143 0.26 -5.28 -9.98
N GLN A 144 0.70 -4.70 -8.86
CA GLN A 144 0.45 -5.26 -7.51
C GLN A 144 0.45 -4.21 -6.40
N LEU A 145 -0.31 -4.46 -5.33
CA LEU A 145 -0.26 -3.66 -4.10
C LEU A 145 1.13 -3.72 -3.46
N VAL A 146 1.62 -2.56 -3.05
CA VAL A 146 2.84 -2.39 -2.27
C VAL A 146 2.59 -2.99 -0.87
N THR A 147 3.16 -4.17 -0.64
CA THR A 147 3.17 -4.84 0.66
C THR A 147 4.58 -5.31 1.01
N ALA A 148 4.84 -5.51 2.31
CA ALA A 148 6.13 -6.06 2.76
C ALA A 148 6.41 -7.45 2.15
N GLY A 149 5.37 -8.28 2.01
CA GLY A 149 5.50 -9.62 1.42
C GLY A 149 5.83 -9.58 -0.07
N THR A 150 5.23 -8.68 -0.84
CA THR A 150 5.56 -8.51 -2.27
C THR A 150 6.97 -7.95 -2.47
N PHE A 151 7.40 -7.03 -1.61
CA PHE A 151 8.76 -6.50 -1.62
C PHE A 151 9.81 -7.61 -1.38
N LEU A 152 9.60 -8.43 -0.33
CA LEU A 152 10.51 -9.52 -0.01
C LEU A 152 10.57 -10.58 -1.13
N LYS A 153 9.41 -10.93 -1.73
CA LYS A 153 9.35 -11.86 -2.86
C LYS A 153 10.14 -11.36 -4.07
N GLN A 154 10.03 -10.06 -4.40
CA GLN A 154 10.78 -9.47 -5.50
C GLN A 154 12.29 -9.47 -5.21
N LEU A 155 12.69 -9.11 -3.98
CA LEU A 155 14.08 -9.17 -3.55
C LEU A 155 14.68 -10.58 -3.73
N LEU A 156 13.95 -11.61 -3.29
CA LEU A 156 14.37 -13.01 -3.39
C LEU A 156 14.40 -13.51 -4.85
N ALA A 157 13.43 -13.11 -5.67
CA ALA A 157 13.39 -13.51 -7.08
C ALA A 157 14.64 -13.04 -7.85
N PHE A 158 15.10 -11.81 -7.62
CA PHE A 158 16.33 -11.30 -8.24
C PHE A 158 17.60 -12.00 -7.73
N GLY A 159 17.62 -12.44 -6.47
CA GLY A 159 18.68 -13.31 -5.96
C GLY A 159 18.80 -14.62 -6.75
N ASN A 160 17.67 -15.23 -7.11
CA ASN A 160 17.62 -16.50 -7.83
C ASN A 160 17.96 -16.39 -9.32
N VAL A 161 17.59 -15.30 -10.00
CA VAL A 161 17.87 -15.12 -11.45
C VAL A 161 19.37 -15.15 -11.76
N ARG A 162 20.23 -14.62 -10.87
CA ARG A 162 21.68 -14.65 -11.08
C ARG A 162 22.33 -15.98 -10.71
N LEU A 163 21.79 -16.72 -9.73
CA LEU A 163 22.22 -18.11 -9.47
C LEU A 163 22.07 -18.96 -10.74
N TYR A 164 20.93 -18.82 -11.42
CA TYR A 164 20.68 -19.46 -12.71
C TYR A 164 21.66 -19.02 -13.81
N LEU A 165 21.98 -17.72 -13.91
CA LEU A 165 22.97 -17.24 -14.90
C LEU A 165 24.41 -17.68 -14.60
N ASN A 166 24.77 -17.88 -13.33
CA ASN A 166 26.09 -18.38 -12.94
C ASN A 166 26.26 -19.88 -13.20
N GLU A 167 25.20 -20.67 -13.02
CA GLU A 167 25.19 -22.08 -13.42
C GLU A 167 25.31 -22.23 -14.94
N TYR A 168 24.69 -21.32 -15.71
CA TYR A 168 24.76 -21.34 -17.17
C TYR A 168 26.16 -21.00 -17.71
N ASN A 169 26.91 -20.10 -17.05
CA ASN A 169 28.28 -19.73 -17.45
C ASN A 169 29.37 -20.72 -16.99
N ARG A 170 29.00 -21.82 -16.32
CA ARG A 170 29.94 -22.89 -15.92
C ARG A 170 30.01 -24.06 -16.92
N TYR A 171 29.22 -23.98 -18.00
CA TYR A 171 29.24 -24.89 -19.15
C TYR A 171 29.66 -24.13 -20.40
#